data_AF-A0A6J1QYW0-F1
#
_entry.id   AF-A0A6J1QYW0-F1
#
_cell.length_a   1.000
_cell.length_b   1.000
_cell.length_c   1.000
_cell.angle_alpha   90.00
_cell.angle_beta   90.00
_cell.angle_gamma   90.00
#
_symmetry.space_group_name_H-M   'P 1'
#
loop_
_entity.id
_entity.type
_entity.pdbx_description
1 polymer ?
#
loop_
_entity_poly.entity_id
_entity_poly.type
_entity_poly.pdbx_seq_one_letter_code
_entity_poly.pdbx_strand_id
1 'polypeptide(L)'
;MSKPRCGFRDILKHGTKTSLFKWPKTHLTWNFHLADETELSTARAAFDLWSQHSALTFERSETNADIIIPWRRLRHYNTNTKVNGAICSDKFDGPGNVLAHASLPTDQAGFVSEVHVDGDEPWHIYINKHPADRFSLHYTLTHEIGHSLGLVHNRRKTSVMFAIQPDQQYPVKLDQNDIADIQRLYGEKSTNEPPHQTPAPPPPSPDLCSLDRVNGILILKNRMYISYKRYVWSIDLDGRTYNGPLALSNYMSFLHDNYTRVTAAYQSPSGDLVVFVDNLVYLFQYPEFSLRPGWPKTLQELGFPENTVNAHRGH
;
A
#
# COMPACT_ATOMS: atom_id res chain seq x y z
N MET A 1 12.93 -15.38 23.19
CA MET A 1 12.29 -14.79 22.01
C MET A 1 12.26 -13.28 22.22
N SER A 2 12.71 -12.51 21.24
CA SER A 2 12.71 -11.04 21.29
C SER A 2 11.26 -10.52 21.34
N LYS A 3 11.05 -9.33 21.92
CA LYS A 3 9.74 -8.70 21.96
C LYS A 3 9.35 -8.18 20.57
N PRO A 4 8.06 -8.30 20.16
CA PRO A 4 7.56 -7.72 18.91
C PRO A 4 7.90 -6.24 18.77
N ARG A 5 8.34 -5.82 17.59
CA ARG A 5 8.89 -4.48 17.35
C ARG A 5 8.72 -4.03 15.91
N CYS A 6 8.91 -2.73 15.69
CA CYS A 6 9.14 -2.15 14.37
C CYS A 6 10.51 -2.60 13.83
N GLY A 7 10.54 -2.88 12.52
CA GLY A 7 11.73 -3.26 11.74
C GLY A 7 12.63 -2.08 11.36
N PHE A 8 12.15 -0.85 11.54
CA PHE A 8 12.96 0.34 11.31
C PHE A 8 14.15 0.39 12.28
N ARG A 9 15.28 0.95 11.83
CA ARG A 9 16.53 0.96 12.59
C ARG A 9 16.49 2.02 13.69
N ASP A 10 16.86 1.63 14.91
CA ASP A 10 16.88 2.54 16.10
C ASP A 10 17.92 3.68 15.98
N ILE A 11 19.01 3.46 15.24
CA ILE A 11 20.10 4.42 15.09
C ILE A 11 20.30 4.72 13.60
N LEU A 12 20.01 5.97 13.21
CA LEU A 12 20.39 6.49 11.90
C LEU A 12 21.90 6.76 11.85
N LYS A 13 22.53 6.58 10.68
CA LYS A 13 23.98 6.81 10.50
C LYS A 13 24.36 8.24 10.90
N HIS A 14 25.48 8.40 11.61
CA HIS A 14 26.00 9.70 12.05
C HIS A 14 25.96 10.75 10.91
N GLY A 15 25.35 11.91 11.19
CA GLY A 15 25.24 13.03 10.25
C GLY A 15 23.86 13.22 9.58
N THR A 16 22.89 12.31 9.79
CA THR A 16 21.52 12.52 9.28
C THR A 16 20.78 13.54 10.14
N LYS A 17 20.51 14.73 9.56
CA LYS A 17 19.64 15.73 10.18
C LYS A 17 18.19 15.27 10.08
N THR A 18 17.47 15.24 11.19
CA THR A 18 16.02 14.95 11.24
C THR A 18 15.18 15.91 10.39
N SER A 19 15.67 17.13 10.11
CA SER A 19 15.01 18.08 9.21
C SER A 19 15.00 17.66 7.73
N LEU A 20 15.70 16.59 7.35
CA LEU A 20 15.78 16.09 5.96
C LEU A 20 14.64 15.14 5.61
N PHE A 21 13.87 14.65 6.59
CA PHE A 21 12.89 13.59 6.40
C PHE A 21 11.46 14.10 6.49
N LYS A 22 11.16 15.25 5.86
CA LYS A 22 9.83 15.90 5.93
C LYS A 22 9.26 16.01 4.53
N TRP A 23 7.95 15.77 4.39
CA TRP A 23 7.24 16.10 3.16
C TRP A 23 7.24 17.63 2.89
N PRO A 24 7.41 18.06 1.62
CA PRO A 24 7.35 19.47 1.26
C PRO A 24 5.91 20.03 1.23
N LYS A 25 4.91 19.17 1.43
CA LYS A 25 3.47 19.48 1.42
C LYS A 25 2.80 18.90 2.66
N THR A 26 1.63 19.45 3.01
CA THR A 26 0.83 19.02 4.16
C THR A 26 -0.39 18.17 3.78
N HIS A 27 -0.86 18.28 2.54
CA HIS A 27 -1.87 17.37 2.00
C HIS A 27 -1.18 16.16 1.39
N LEU A 28 -1.38 14.98 1.99
CA LEU A 28 -0.77 13.73 1.58
C LEU A 28 -1.84 12.73 1.13
N THR A 29 -1.58 12.03 0.05
CA THR A 29 -2.43 10.95 -0.41
C THR A 29 -1.91 9.60 0.07
N TRP A 30 -2.81 8.66 0.35
CA TRP A 30 -2.42 7.31 0.79
C TRP A 30 -3.25 6.21 0.13
N ASN A 31 -2.72 4.99 0.11
CA ASN A 31 -3.49 3.82 -0.28
C ASN A 31 -3.03 2.57 0.47
N PHE A 32 -4.00 1.77 0.92
CA PHE A 32 -3.74 0.41 1.37
C PHE A 32 -4.06 -0.55 0.22
N HIS A 33 -3.00 -1.14 -0.34
CA HIS A 33 -3.08 -1.98 -1.53
C HIS A 33 -4.00 -3.19 -1.30
N LEU A 34 -5.07 -3.23 -2.10
CA LEU A 34 -6.11 -4.26 -2.06
C LEU A 34 -6.77 -4.47 -0.70
N ALA A 35 -6.77 -3.43 0.14
CA ALA A 35 -7.44 -3.50 1.41
C ALA A 35 -8.95 -3.65 1.24
N ASP A 36 -9.56 -4.48 2.09
CA ASP A 36 -10.99 -4.47 2.30
C ASP A 36 -11.43 -3.24 3.13
N GLU A 37 -12.74 -3.04 3.30
CA GLU A 37 -13.26 -1.87 4.02
C GLU A 37 -12.82 -1.82 5.49
N THR A 38 -12.58 -2.98 6.13
CA THR A 38 -12.12 -3.04 7.52
C THR A 38 -10.66 -2.59 7.62
N GLU A 39 -9.81 -3.09 6.72
CA GLU A 39 -8.41 -2.67 6.59
C GLU A 39 -8.31 -1.16 6.28
N LEU A 40 -9.16 -0.67 5.38
CA LEU A 40 -9.23 0.76 5.02
C LEU A 40 -9.71 1.64 6.19
N SER A 41 -10.73 1.19 6.93
CA SER A 41 -11.24 1.89 8.10
C SER A 41 -10.16 2.01 9.19
N THR A 42 -9.41 0.94 9.42
CA THR A 42 -8.32 0.93 10.40
C THR A 42 -7.13 1.77 9.99
N ALA A 43 -6.75 1.76 8.71
CA ALA A 43 -5.71 2.67 8.20
C ALA A 43 -6.15 4.14 8.32
N ARG A 44 -7.41 4.46 7.97
CA ARG A 44 -7.97 5.82 8.12
C ARG A 44 -7.89 6.29 9.57
N ALA A 45 -8.28 5.46 10.54
CA ALA A 45 -8.19 5.79 11.95
C ALA A 45 -6.74 6.10 12.41
N ALA A 46 -5.75 5.38 11.87
CA ALA A 46 -4.34 5.64 12.15
C ALA A 46 -3.87 6.99 11.57
N PHE A 47 -4.26 7.33 10.33
CA PHE A 47 -4.00 8.65 9.73
C PHE A 47 -4.71 9.79 10.48
N ASP A 48 -5.92 9.54 10.97
CA ASP A 48 -6.70 10.52 11.72
C ASP A 48 -6.01 10.95 13.03
N LEU A 49 -5.32 10.03 13.72
CA LEU A 49 -4.53 10.38 14.91
C LEU A 49 -3.46 11.44 14.62
N TRP A 50 -2.78 11.34 13.48
CA TRP A 50 -1.76 12.32 13.08
C TRP A 50 -2.36 13.65 12.61
N SER A 51 -3.44 13.63 11.82
CA SER A 51 -4.10 14.85 11.32
C SER A 51 -4.91 15.60 12.38
N GLN A 52 -5.29 14.94 13.49
CA GLN A 52 -5.91 15.61 14.63
C GLN A 52 -4.94 16.56 15.36
N HIS A 53 -3.64 16.29 15.28
CA HIS A 53 -2.62 16.97 16.08
C HIS A 53 -1.60 17.76 15.23
N SER A 54 -1.78 17.84 13.92
CA SER A 54 -0.88 18.56 13.01
C SER A 54 -1.65 19.28 11.89
N ALA A 55 -0.95 20.10 11.10
CA ALA A 55 -1.51 20.69 9.88
C ALA A 55 -1.63 19.69 8.70
N LEU A 56 -1.33 18.41 8.91
CA LEU A 56 -1.44 17.39 7.87
C LEU A 56 -2.90 17.05 7.57
N THR A 57 -3.20 16.83 6.29
CA THR A 57 -4.47 16.25 5.83
C THR A 57 -4.19 15.03 4.98
N PHE A 58 -5.10 14.05 5.03
CA PHE A 58 -4.94 12.78 4.35
C PHE A 58 -6.15 12.45 3.47
N GLU A 59 -5.90 12.10 2.22
CA GLU A 59 -6.91 11.63 1.28
C GLU A 59 -6.50 10.27 0.70
N ARG A 60 -7.46 9.35 0.56
CA ARG A 60 -7.17 8.07 -0.07
C ARG A 60 -7.10 8.22 -1.60
N SER A 61 -6.06 7.71 -2.24
CA SER A 61 -5.93 7.69 -3.71
C SER A 61 -5.34 6.37 -4.20
N GLU A 62 -6.12 5.57 -4.93
CA GLU A 62 -5.64 4.29 -5.50
C GLU A 62 -4.66 4.46 -6.69
N THR A 63 -4.47 5.69 -7.19
CA THR A 63 -3.73 5.97 -8.43
C THR A 63 -2.46 6.80 -8.22
N ASN A 64 -2.42 7.67 -7.21
CA ASN A 64 -1.27 8.54 -6.97
C ASN A 64 -1.11 8.81 -5.47
N ALA A 65 -0.72 7.77 -4.73
CA ALA A 65 -0.50 7.83 -3.30
C ALA A 65 0.94 8.26 -2.96
N ASP A 66 1.09 9.22 -2.05
CA ASP A 66 2.38 9.58 -1.44
C ASP A 66 2.86 8.49 -0.47
N ILE A 67 1.91 7.81 0.19
CA ILE A 67 2.16 6.74 1.16
C ILE A 67 1.39 5.48 0.73
N ILE A 68 2.12 4.40 0.46
CA ILE A 68 1.55 3.11 0.08
C ILE A 68 1.72 2.10 1.21
N ILE A 69 0.65 1.42 1.59
CA ILE A 69 0.65 0.33 2.57
C ILE A 69 0.42 -0.98 1.81
N PRO A 70 1.43 -1.85 1.64
CA PRO A 70 1.22 -3.19 1.12
C PRO A 70 1.46 -4.28 2.18
N TRP A 71 0.73 -5.38 2.04
CA TRP A 71 1.07 -6.64 2.68
C TRP A 71 2.33 -7.24 2.06
N ARG A 72 3.26 -7.68 2.91
CA ARG A 72 4.58 -8.17 2.52
C ARG A 72 4.96 -9.33 3.45
N ARG A 73 5.78 -10.28 2.99
CA ARG A 73 6.21 -11.44 3.80
C ARG A 73 7.68 -11.71 3.57
N LEU A 74 8.39 -12.17 4.61
CA LEU A 74 9.80 -12.57 4.55
C LEU A 74 10.67 -11.58 3.72
N ARG A 75 11.42 -12.09 2.74
CA ARG A 75 12.09 -11.26 1.73
C ARG A 75 11.07 -10.81 0.69
N HIS A 76 10.93 -9.50 0.53
CA HIS A 76 9.93 -8.91 -0.34
C HIS A 76 10.47 -7.75 -1.19
N TYR A 77 9.63 -7.30 -2.13
CA TYR A 77 9.94 -6.25 -3.08
C TYR A 77 9.30 -4.92 -2.65
N ASN A 78 9.94 -3.82 -3.02
CA ASN A 78 9.29 -2.52 -2.94
C ASN A 78 8.21 -2.44 -4.01
N THR A 79 7.19 -1.66 -3.73
CA THR A 79 6.09 -1.40 -4.66
C THR A 79 6.56 -0.46 -5.76
N ASN A 80 7.17 0.67 -5.37
CA ASN A 80 7.77 1.62 -6.29
C ASN A 80 9.23 1.26 -6.57
N THR A 81 9.44 0.24 -7.39
CA THR A 81 10.79 -0.29 -7.69
C THR A 81 11.68 0.69 -8.45
N LYS A 82 11.11 1.66 -9.17
CA LYS A 82 11.85 2.67 -9.95
C LYS A 82 12.60 3.63 -9.03
N VAL A 83 12.00 3.97 -7.89
CA VAL A 83 12.56 4.94 -6.94
C VAL A 83 13.17 4.25 -5.72
N ASN A 84 12.47 3.26 -5.15
CA ASN A 84 12.88 2.59 -3.91
C ASN A 84 13.83 1.40 -4.17
N GLY A 85 14.10 1.07 -5.43
CA GLY A 85 14.84 -0.13 -5.83
C GLY A 85 13.96 -1.39 -5.79
N ALA A 86 14.39 -2.45 -6.48
CA ALA A 86 13.54 -3.63 -6.66
C ALA A 86 13.24 -4.38 -5.34
N ILE A 87 14.27 -4.65 -4.54
CA ILE A 87 14.17 -5.50 -3.34
C ILE A 87 14.27 -4.63 -2.10
N CYS A 88 13.34 -4.81 -1.15
CA CYS A 88 13.43 -4.13 0.14
C CYS A 88 14.63 -4.68 0.94
N SER A 89 15.40 -3.78 1.55
CA SER A 89 16.58 -4.16 2.35
C SER A 89 16.19 -4.84 3.66
N ASP A 90 15.04 -4.48 4.20
CA ASP A 90 14.57 -4.90 5.51
C ASP A 90 13.60 -6.07 5.29
N LYS A 91 13.98 -7.25 5.78
CA LYS A 91 13.23 -8.50 5.58
C LYS A 91 12.46 -8.81 6.84
N PHE A 92 11.28 -9.39 6.69
CA PHE A 92 10.55 -9.95 7.81
C PHE A 92 11.09 -11.31 8.24
N ASP A 93 10.75 -11.70 9.46
CA ASP A 93 11.20 -12.90 10.15
C ASP A 93 10.10 -13.98 10.32
N GLY A 94 8.92 -13.74 9.75
CA GLY A 94 7.75 -14.61 9.95
C GLY A 94 7.05 -14.27 11.28
N PRO A 95 6.21 -15.17 11.81
CA PRO A 95 5.35 -14.83 12.94
C PRO A 95 6.11 -14.37 14.20
N GLY A 96 5.70 -13.23 14.73
CA GLY A 96 6.08 -12.66 16.01
C GLY A 96 6.79 -11.32 15.90
N ASN A 97 8.06 -11.30 15.49
CA ASN A 97 8.97 -10.28 15.97
C ASN A 97 9.00 -8.99 15.12
N VAL A 98 9.45 -8.96 13.87
CA VAL A 98 9.39 -7.72 13.07
C VAL A 98 8.00 -7.58 12.45
N LEU A 99 7.18 -6.70 13.03
CA LEU A 99 5.77 -6.61 12.66
C LEU A 99 5.51 -5.81 11.36
N ALA A 100 6.28 -4.75 11.17
CA ALA A 100 6.17 -3.83 10.05
C ALA A 100 7.42 -2.94 9.99
N HIS A 101 7.59 -2.24 8.88
CA HIS A 101 8.53 -1.13 8.76
C HIS A 101 8.05 -0.12 7.73
N ALA A 102 8.58 1.09 7.81
CA ALA A 102 8.30 2.13 6.82
C ALA A 102 9.52 2.93 6.39
N SER A 103 9.42 3.50 5.20
CA SER A 103 10.43 4.42 4.65
C SER A 103 10.18 5.85 5.11
N LEU A 104 11.23 6.54 5.56
CA LEU A 104 11.17 7.98 5.80
C LEU A 104 10.96 8.75 4.48
N PRO A 105 10.29 9.92 4.50
CA PRO A 105 10.23 10.82 3.35
C PRO A 105 11.62 11.21 2.86
N THR A 106 11.76 11.42 1.55
CA THR A 106 12.98 11.94 0.94
C THR A 106 12.64 13.09 -0.03
N ASP A 107 13.64 13.86 -0.41
CA ASP A 107 13.54 14.94 -1.40
C ASP A 107 13.63 14.42 -2.85
N GLN A 108 13.76 13.11 -3.05
CA GLN A 108 13.83 12.52 -4.38
C GLN A 108 12.51 12.71 -5.14
N ALA A 109 12.59 13.26 -6.35
CA ALA A 109 11.43 13.45 -7.21
C ALA A 109 10.74 12.10 -7.52
N GLY A 110 9.42 12.06 -7.34
CA GLY A 110 8.62 10.84 -7.55
C GLY A 110 8.76 9.79 -6.44
N PHE A 111 9.41 10.13 -5.32
CA PHE A 111 9.47 9.27 -4.15
C PHE A 111 8.07 8.99 -3.60
N VAL A 112 7.86 7.75 -3.20
CA VAL A 112 6.66 7.27 -2.52
C VAL A 112 7.14 6.55 -1.26
N SER A 113 6.64 6.98 -0.10
CA SER A 113 6.91 6.27 1.15
C SER A 113 6.10 4.97 1.15
N GLU A 114 6.71 3.90 1.63
CA GLU A 114 6.05 2.60 1.75
C GLU A 114 6.03 2.17 3.21
N VAL A 115 4.88 1.67 3.66
CA VAL A 115 4.64 1.08 4.98
C VAL A 115 4.36 -0.40 4.78
N HIS A 116 5.40 -1.23 4.84
CA HIS A 116 5.28 -2.67 4.65
C HIS A 116 4.78 -3.31 5.93
N VAL A 117 3.67 -4.05 5.86
CA VAL A 117 3.10 -4.78 7.00
C VAL A 117 3.33 -6.26 6.80
N ASP A 118 3.85 -6.95 7.82
CA ASP A 118 4.13 -8.38 7.72
C ASP A 118 2.82 -9.19 7.65
N GLY A 119 2.59 -9.84 6.52
CA GLY A 119 1.41 -10.66 6.27
C GLY A 119 1.43 -12.02 6.97
N ASP A 120 2.53 -12.41 7.62
CA ASP A 120 2.62 -13.65 8.41
C ASP A 120 2.14 -13.50 9.86
N GLU A 121 1.82 -12.28 10.28
CA GLU A 121 1.41 -11.98 11.64
C GLU A 121 -0.10 -12.20 11.90
N PRO A 122 -0.49 -12.65 13.12
CA PRO A 122 -1.89 -12.82 13.48
C PRO A 122 -2.54 -11.46 13.78
N TRP A 123 -2.93 -10.72 12.74
CA TRP A 123 -3.49 -9.38 12.90
C TRP A 123 -4.90 -9.36 13.49
N HIS A 124 -5.10 -8.41 14.38
CA HIS A 124 -6.39 -7.85 14.75
C HIS A 124 -6.59 -6.55 13.96
N ILE A 125 -7.43 -6.62 12.93
CA ILE A 125 -7.61 -5.55 11.92
C ILE A 125 -8.60 -4.48 12.42
N TYR A 126 -9.19 -4.60 13.62
CA TYR A 126 -10.18 -3.65 14.13
C TYR A 126 -9.56 -2.61 15.08
N ILE A 127 -10.20 -1.44 15.22
CA ILE A 127 -9.74 -0.34 16.09
C ILE A 127 -9.99 -0.55 17.59
N ASN A 128 -10.64 -1.66 17.97
CA ASN A 128 -10.93 -1.99 19.37
C ASN A 128 -9.82 -2.86 19.99
N LYS A 129 -9.96 -3.22 21.26
CA LYS A 129 -8.98 -4.03 21.98
C LYS A 129 -8.75 -5.37 21.28
N HIS A 130 -7.51 -5.68 20.93
CA HIS A 130 -7.14 -6.96 20.34
C HIS A 130 -7.27 -8.14 21.33
N PRO A 131 -7.49 -9.36 20.84
CA PRO A 131 -7.23 -10.59 21.59
C PRO A 131 -5.75 -10.72 21.99
N ALA A 132 -5.44 -11.53 23.01
CA ALA A 132 -4.08 -11.68 23.54
C ALA A 132 -3.13 -12.43 22.58
N ASP A 133 -3.68 -13.20 21.65
CA ASP A 133 -2.98 -13.99 20.62
C ASP A 133 -2.81 -13.24 19.29
N ARG A 134 -3.12 -11.93 19.26
CA ARG A 134 -3.10 -11.10 18.04
C ARG A 134 -2.41 -9.77 18.25
N PHE A 135 -1.87 -9.21 17.16
CA PHE A 135 -1.27 -7.87 17.14
C PHE A 135 -2.25 -6.81 16.64
N SER A 136 -2.18 -5.60 17.19
CA SER A 136 -3.08 -4.50 16.81
C SER A 136 -2.59 -3.87 15.51
N LEU A 137 -3.33 -4.06 14.41
CA LEU A 137 -3.00 -3.39 13.15
C LEU A 137 -3.13 -1.88 13.29
N HIS A 138 -4.12 -1.39 14.05
CA HIS A 138 -4.33 0.03 14.29
C HIS A 138 -3.11 0.68 14.98
N TYR A 139 -2.55 0.04 16.01
CA TYR A 139 -1.37 0.56 16.70
C TYR A 139 -0.14 0.53 15.78
N THR A 140 0.11 -0.61 15.12
CA THR A 140 1.27 -0.75 14.22
C THR A 140 1.20 0.24 13.07
N LEU A 141 0.05 0.39 12.39
CA LEU A 141 -0.09 1.39 11.34
C LEU A 141 0.13 2.81 11.87
N THR A 142 -0.36 3.14 13.07
CA THR A 142 -0.11 4.46 13.66
C THR A 142 1.39 4.73 13.83
N HIS A 143 2.14 3.73 14.34
CA HIS A 143 3.60 3.80 14.47
C HIS A 143 4.29 3.98 13.11
N GLU A 144 4.03 3.09 12.16
CA GLU A 144 4.71 3.10 10.87
C GLU A 144 4.35 4.32 10.02
N ILE A 145 3.11 4.83 10.14
CA ILE A 145 2.73 6.10 9.51
C ILE A 145 3.57 7.23 10.09
N GLY A 146 3.87 7.24 11.40
CA GLY A 146 4.78 8.22 11.98
C GLY A 146 6.15 8.26 11.28
N HIS A 147 6.71 7.09 10.95
CA HIS A 147 7.91 7.00 10.10
C HIS A 147 7.69 7.56 8.69
N SER A 148 6.59 7.20 8.03
CA SER A 148 6.23 7.76 6.72
C SER A 148 6.02 9.27 6.73
N LEU A 149 5.85 9.89 7.92
CA LEU A 149 5.74 11.33 8.13
C LEU A 149 7.06 11.97 8.57
N GLY A 150 8.13 11.20 8.79
CA GLY A 150 9.44 11.73 9.14
C GLY A 150 9.86 11.56 10.60
N LEU A 151 9.02 10.95 11.43
CA LEU A 151 9.36 10.67 12.81
C LEU A 151 10.30 9.46 12.87
N VAL A 152 11.17 9.45 13.87
CA VAL A 152 12.09 8.34 14.15
C VAL A 152 11.74 7.72 15.49
N HIS A 153 12.33 6.56 15.80
CA HIS A 153 12.06 5.91 17.07
C HIS A 153 12.34 6.84 18.26
N ASN A 154 11.36 6.92 19.16
CA ASN A 154 11.49 7.59 20.43
C ASN A 154 12.02 6.61 21.48
N ARG A 155 12.74 7.10 22.50
CA ARG A 155 13.25 6.26 23.59
C ARG A 155 12.23 6.05 24.71
N ARG A 156 11.14 6.82 24.73
CA ARG A 156 10.09 6.76 25.76
C ARG A 156 9.13 5.62 25.44
N LYS A 157 8.93 4.69 26.38
CA LYS A 157 8.01 3.55 26.24
C LYS A 157 6.53 3.94 26.07
N THR A 158 6.18 5.19 26.38
CA THR A 158 4.82 5.73 26.26
C THR A 158 4.52 6.27 24.87
N SER A 159 5.55 6.56 24.09
CA SER A 159 5.42 7.14 22.76
C SER A 159 4.98 6.06 21.79
N VAL A 160 4.06 6.39 20.88
CA VAL A 160 3.67 5.46 19.83
C VAL A 160 4.88 5.10 18.98
N MET A 161 5.84 6.02 18.82
CA MET A 161 7.11 5.83 18.11
C MET A 161 8.16 5.04 18.91
N PHE A 162 7.81 4.42 20.04
CA PHE A 162 8.72 3.48 20.70
C PHE A 162 8.88 2.21 19.87
N ALA A 163 10.12 1.78 19.64
CA ALA A 163 10.43 0.69 18.70
C ALA A 163 9.75 -0.65 19.05
N ILE A 164 9.56 -0.95 20.34
CA ILE A 164 9.01 -2.23 20.81
C ILE A 164 7.51 -2.04 21.09
N GLN A 165 6.68 -2.97 20.65
CA GLN A 165 5.25 -2.96 20.95
C GLN A 165 5.00 -2.94 22.46
N PRO A 166 4.13 -2.03 22.96
CA PRO A 166 3.73 -2.05 24.35
C PRO A 166 2.79 -3.22 24.63
N ASP A 167 2.73 -3.66 25.88
CA ASP A 167 1.76 -4.68 26.31
C ASP A 167 0.32 -4.11 26.26
N GLN A 168 0.16 -2.78 26.42
CA GLN A 168 -1.10 -2.08 26.29
C GLN A 168 -1.12 -1.21 25.02
N GLN A 169 -1.82 -1.68 24.00
CA GLN A 169 -1.98 -1.01 22.69
C GLN A 169 -3.35 -0.32 22.53
N TYR A 170 -4.24 -0.42 23.52
CA TYR A 170 -5.59 0.15 23.47
C TYR A 170 -5.93 1.00 24.71
N PRO A 171 -6.59 2.17 24.54
CA PRO A 171 -6.84 2.85 23.27
C PRO A 171 -5.54 3.36 22.63
N VAL A 172 -5.46 3.34 21.29
CA VAL A 172 -4.32 3.93 20.56
C VAL A 172 -4.41 5.45 20.69
N LYS A 173 -3.32 6.07 21.14
CA LYS A 173 -3.22 7.53 21.33
C LYS A 173 -1.79 8.00 21.13
N LEU A 174 -1.64 9.23 20.66
CA LEU A 174 -0.36 9.91 20.63
C LEU A 174 -0.04 10.47 22.02
N ASP A 175 1.20 10.32 22.48
CA ASP A 175 1.66 11.01 23.68
C ASP A 175 2.06 12.47 23.37
N GLN A 176 2.29 13.28 24.40
CA GLN A 176 2.59 14.70 24.21
C GLN A 176 3.89 14.94 23.41
N ASN A 177 4.85 14.02 23.44
CA ASN A 177 6.08 14.13 22.65
C ASN A 177 5.81 13.74 21.19
N ASP A 178 5.01 12.71 20.94
CA ASP A 178 4.57 12.37 19.58
C ASP A 178 3.89 13.58 18.92
N ILE A 179 3.01 14.25 19.66
CA ILE A 179 2.32 15.49 19.24
C ILE A 179 3.33 16.62 18.99
N ALA A 180 4.23 16.88 19.95
CA ALA A 180 5.21 17.96 19.82
C ALA A 180 6.21 17.70 18.67
N ASP A 181 6.55 16.44 18.39
CA ASP A 181 7.47 16.07 17.31
C ASP A 181 6.79 16.22 15.94
N ILE A 182 5.53 15.79 15.77
CA ILE A 182 4.81 15.99 14.50
C ILE A 182 4.51 17.46 14.24
N GLN A 183 4.16 18.24 15.28
CA GLN A 183 3.94 19.67 15.16
C GLN A 183 5.21 20.45 14.82
N ARG A 184 6.37 19.97 15.25
CA ARG A 184 7.66 20.57 14.86
C ARG A 184 7.94 20.40 13.37
N LEU A 185 7.47 19.31 12.79
CA LEU A 185 7.59 19.07 11.36
C LEU A 185 6.54 19.86 10.57
N TYR A 186 5.26 19.79 10.95
CA TYR A 186 4.16 20.23 10.09
C TYR A 186 3.34 21.40 10.65
N GLY A 187 3.60 21.84 11.87
CA GLY A 187 2.79 22.84 12.56
C GLY A 187 1.54 22.25 13.21
N GLU A 188 0.86 23.07 14.01
CA GLU A 188 -0.40 22.72 14.66
C GLU A 188 -1.57 22.74 13.68
N LYS A 189 -2.65 22.04 14.04
CA LYS A 189 -3.87 22.03 13.25
C LYS A 189 -4.51 23.42 13.24
N SER A 190 -4.62 24.03 12.07
CA SER A 190 -5.37 25.28 11.90
C SER A 190 -6.88 24.98 11.88
N THR A 191 -7.66 25.69 12.70
CA THR A 191 -9.13 25.59 12.70
C THR A 191 -9.80 26.36 11.56
N ASN A 192 -9.03 27.09 10.75
CA ASN A 192 -9.53 28.01 9.72
C ASN A 192 -9.21 27.57 8.29
N GLU A 193 -8.84 26.31 8.07
CA GLU A 193 -8.51 25.85 6.72
C GLU A 193 -9.79 25.62 5.89
N PRO A 194 -9.97 26.33 4.75
CA PRO A 194 -11.08 26.05 3.84
C PRO A 194 -10.95 24.62 3.26
N PRO A 195 -12.04 24.04 2.73
CA PRO A 195 -11.98 22.72 2.11
C PRO A 195 -10.95 22.78 0.98
N HIS A 196 -9.85 22.04 1.13
CA HIS A 196 -8.78 22.07 0.14
C HIS A 196 -9.26 21.42 -1.16
N GLN A 197 -8.98 22.10 -2.26
CA GLN A 197 -9.41 21.73 -3.61
C GLN A 197 -8.87 20.35 -3.97
N THR A 198 -9.80 19.48 -4.37
CA THR A 198 -9.54 18.20 -5.01
C THR A 198 -8.48 18.37 -6.10
N PRO A 199 -7.47 17.48 -6.20
CA PRO A 199 -6.49 17.54 -7.27
C PRO A 199 -7.18 17.64 -8.63
N ALA A 200 -6.56 18.35 -9.57
CA ALA A 200 -7.04 18.43 -10.94
C ALA A 200 -7.36 17.02 -11.47
N PRO A 201 -8.51 16.82 -12.14
CA PRO A 201 -8.92 15.49 -12.58
C PRO A 201 -7.80 14.85 -13.40
N PRO A 202 -7.53 13.55 -13.19
CA PRO A 202 -6.54 12.84 -14.00
C PRO A 202 -6.90 12.98 -15.49
N PRO A 203 -5.91 12.83 -16.39
CA PRO A 203 -6.16 12.92 -17.83
C PRO A 203 -7.34 12.03 -18.23
N PRO A 204 -8.13 12.45 -19.24
CA PRO A 204 -9.39 11.80 -19.58
C PRO A 204 -9.14 10.31 -19.84
N SER A 205 -9.76 9.50 -19.00
CA SER A 205 -9.79 8.05 -19.15
C SER A 205 -11.21 7.62 -19.53
N PRO A 206 -11.39 6.42 -20.11
CA PRO A 206 -12.72 5.94 -20.45
C PRO A 206 -13.61 5.91 -19.19
N ASP A 207 -14.84 6.38 -19.29
CA ASP A 207 -15.80 6.18 -18.20
C ASP A 207 -16.28 4.73 -18.21
N LEU A 208 -16.18 4.05 -17.08
CA LEU A 208 -16.61 2.65 -16.93
C LEU A 208 -18.07 2.46 -17.35
N CYS A 209 -18.96 3.39 -17.00
CA CYS A 209 -20.38 3.33 -17.31
C CYS A 209 -20.69 3.54 -18.80
N SER A 210 -19.72 4.05 -19.57
CA SER A 210 -19.84 4.27 -21.01
C SER A 210 -19.35 3.08 -21.85
N LEU A 211 -18.83 2.02 -21.21
CA LEU A 211 -18.24 0.88 -21.91
C LEU A 211 -19.31 -0.15 -22.31
N ASP A 212 -19.43 -0.40 -23.62
CA ASP A 212 -20.32 -1.47 -24.13
C ASP A 212 -19.75 -2.88 -23.91
N ARG A 213 -18.43 -3.01 -23.78
CA ARG A 213 -17.71 -4.28 -23.61
C ARG A 213 -16.48 -4.09 -22.73
N VAL A 214 -16.16 -5.11 -21.95
CA VAL A 214 -14.97 -5.19 -21.10
C VAL A 214 -14.07 -6.34 -21.56
N ASN A 215 -12.78 -6.31 -21.24
CA ASN A 215 -11.83 -7.36 -21.60
C ASN A 215 -11.84 -8.52 -20.62
N GLY A 216 -11.88 -8.24 -19.32
CA GLY A 216 -11.81 -9.26 -18.29
C GLY A 216 -12.44 -8.80 -16.98
N ILE A 217 -12.88 -9.78 -16.19
CA ILE A 217 -13.41 -9.58 -14.86
C ILE A 217 -12.67 -10.54 -13.92
N LEU A 218 -12.16 -10.02 -12.80
CA LEU A 218 -11.52 -10.80 -11.75
C LEU A 218 -12.15 -10.44 -10.42
N ILE A 219 -12.54 -11.42 -9.61
CA ILE A 219 -13.09 -11.18 -8.27
C ILE A 219 -12.07 -11.60 -7.23
N LEU A 220 -11.68 -10.69 -6.33
CA LEU A 220 -10.76 -10.95 -5.21
C LEU A 220 -11.23 -10.19 -3.98
N LYS A 221 -11.16 -10.81 -2.79
CA LYS A 221 -11.44 -10.19 -1.47
C LYS A 221 -12.63 -9.19 -1.50
N ASN A 222 -13.79 -9.67 -1.94
CA ASN A 222 -15.03 -8.89 -2.01
C ASN A 222 -15.02 -7.67 -2.96
N ARG A 223 -14.09 -7.63 -3.93
CA ARG A 223 -14.03 -6.63 -4.99
C ARG A 223 -14.00 -7.28 -6.36
N MET A 224 -14.61 -6.61 -7.33
CA MET A 224 -14.59 -6.96 -8.75
C MET A 224 -13.66 -6.01 -9.49
N TYR A 225 -12.67 -6.56 -10.18
CA TYR A 225 -11.74 -5.84 -11.03
C TYR A 225 -12.17 -6.01 -12.47
N ILE A 226 -12.55 -4.91 -13.13
CA ILE A 226 -12.97 -4.90 -14.54
C ILE A 226 -11.85 -4.28 -15.37
N SER A 227 -11.37 -4.98 -16.40
CA SER A 227 -10.37 -4.44 -17.33
C SER A 227 -10.98 -3.99 -18.65
N TYR A 228 -10.50 -2.87 -19.19
CA TYR A 228 -10.73 -2.44 -20.57
C TYR A 228 -9.46 -1.78 -21.12
N LYS A 229 -8.91 -2.34 -22.20
CA LYS A 229 -7.57 -2.04 -22.70
C LYS A 229 -6.59 -2.11 -21.52
N ARG A 230 -5.80 -1.07 -21.31
CA ARG A 230 -4.84 -0.96 -20.20
C ARG A 230 -5.45 -0.54 -18.88
N TYR A 231 -6.73 -0.16 -18.86
CA TYR A 231 -7.39 0.39 -17.70
C TYR A 231 -8.04 -0.72 -16.89
N VAL A 232 -7.99 -0.61 -15.56
CA VAL A 232 -8.67 -1.51 -14.64
C VAL A 232 -9.44 -0.69 -13.63
N TRP A 233 -10.72 -0.99 -13.42
CA TRP A 233 -11.52 -0.40 -12.33
C TRP A 233 -11.73 -1.43 -11.24
N SER A 234 -11.78 -0.96 -10.01
CA SER A 234 -12.12 -1.76 -8.84
C SER A 234 -13.50 -1.37 -8.37
N ILE A 235 -14.41 -2.34 -8.27
CA ILE A 235 -15.80 -2.16 -7.86
C ILE A 235 -16.01 -2.95 -6.59
N ASP A 236 -16.62 -2.33 -5.59
CA ASP A 236 -17.03 -3.06 -4.39
C ASP A 236 -18.22 -3.97 -4.74
N LEU A 237 -18.23 -5.23 -4.28
CA LEU A 237 -19.27 -6.19 -4.69
C LEU A 237 -20.69 -5.84 -4.20
N ASP A 238 -20.83 -4.84 -3.32
CA ASP A 238 -22.13 -4.26 -2.97
C ASP A 238 -22.71 -3.36 -4.09
N GLY A 239 -21.92 -3.09 -5.13
CA GLY A 239 -22.29 -2.36 -6.33
C GLY A 239 -22.49 -0.86 -6.14
N ARG A 240 -22.12 -0.29 -4.98
CA ARG A 240 -22.41 1.12 -4.67
C ARG A 240 -21.34 2.07 -5.18
N THR A 241 -20.09 1.65 -5.20
CA THR A 241 -18.93 2.48 -5.52
C THR A 241 -17.93 1.74 -6.40
N TYR A 242 -17.31 2.49 -7.31
CA TYR A 242 -16.14 2.02 -8.06
C TYR A 242 -15.05 3.09 -8.06
N ASN A 243 -13.81 2.63 -8.18
CA ASN A 243 -12.63 3.46 -8.27
C ASN A 243 -11.84 3.11 -9.54
N GLY A 244 -11.10 4.09 -10.05
CA GLY A 244 -10.17 3.91 -11.15
C GLY A 244 -10.32 4.94 -12.28
N PRO A 245 -9.61 4.71 -13.40
CA PRO A 245 -8.85 3.50 -13.67
C PRO A 245 -7.53 3.43 -12.89
N LEU A 246 -7.24 2.24 -12.36
CA LEU A 246 -6.00 1.86 -11.71
C LEU A 246 -4.85 1.84 -12.72
N ALA A 247 -3.74 2.45 -12.34
CA ALA A 247 -2.47 2.22 -13.01
C ALA A 247 -1.89 0.89 -12.49
N LEU A 248 -2.04 -0.21 -13.24
CA LEU A 248 -1.54 -1.51 -12.78
C LEU A 248 -0.03 -1.51 -12.50
N SER A 249 0.74 -0.63 -13.14
CA SER A 249 2.16 -0.42 -12.83
C SER A 249 2.42 -0.03 -11.37
N ASN A 250 1.45 0.58 -10.69
CA ASN A 250 1.55 0.90 -9.27
C ASN A 250 1.44 -0.34 -8.38
N TYR A 251 0.82 -1.41 -8.87
CA TYR A 251 0.62 -2.67 -8.13
C TYR A 251 1.57 -3.77 -8.63
N MET A 252 1.90 -3.74 -9.91
CA MET A 252 2.65 -4.75 -10.65
C MET A 252 3.76 -4.07 -11.43
N SER A 253 4.79 -3.61 -10.73
CA SER A 253 5.93 -2.88 -11.32
C SER A 253 6.76 -3.73 -12.30
N PHE A 254 6.56 -5.05 -12.30
CA PHE A 254 7.17 -6.00 -13.24
C PHE A 254 6.44 -6.07 -14.59
N LEU A 255 5.27 -5.43 -14.75
CA LEU A 255 4.65 -5.32 -16.07
C LEU A 255 5.53 -4.47 -16.98
N HIS A 256 5.59 -4.85 -18.25
CA HIS A 256 6.33 -4.07 -19.23
C HIS A 256 5.72 -2.67 -19.41
N ASP A 257 6.57 -1.66 -19.40
CA ASP A 257 6.21 -0.28 -19.70
C ASP A 257 5.65 -0.25 -21.15
N ASN A 258 4.39 0.17 -21.33
CA ASN A 258 3.65 0.26 -22.61
C ASN A 258 2.70 -0.88 -22.99
N TYR A 259 2.33 -1.76 -22.06
CA TYR A 259 1.29 -2.74 -22.38
C TYR A 259 0.00 -2.08 -22.91
N THR A 260 -0.65 -2.74 -23.85
CA THR A 260 -1.85 -2.19 -24.52
C THR A 260 -3.14 -2.67 -23.88
N ARG A 261 -3.15 -3.91 -23.39
CA ARG A 261 -4.35 -4.50 -22.81
C ARG A 261 -4.09 -5.59 -21.78
N VAL A 262 -5.00 -5.70 -20.82
CA VAL A 262 -5.20 -6.88 -19.98
C VAL A 262 -6.33 -7.70 -20.59
N THR A 263 -6.04 -8.89 -21.10
CA THR A 263 -7.02 -9.71 -21.82
C THR A 263 -7.78 -10.67 -20.92
N ALA A 264 -7.15 -11.18 -19.88
CA ALA A 264 -7.77 -12.09 -18.91
C ALA A 264 -6.99 -12.08 -17.60
N ALA A 265 -7.65 -12.44 -16.51
CA ALA A 265 -6.99 -12.73 -15.26
C ALA A 265 -7.78 -13.78 -14.46
N TYR A 266 -7.09 -14.63 -13.71
CA TYR A 266 -7.72 -15.56 -12.79
C TYR A 266 -6.79 -15.87 -11.61
N GLN A 267 -7.37 -16.36 -10.51
CA GLN A 267 -6.61 -16.91 -9.40
C GLN A 267 -6.43 -18.42 -9.59
N SER A 268 -5.19 -18.89 -9.56
CA SER A 268 -4.87 -20.30 -9.66
C SER A 268 -5.29 -21.06 -8.37
N PRO A 269 -5.39 -22.40 -8.41
CA PRO A 269 -5.65 -23.19 -7.21
C PRO A 269 -4.60 -23.04 -6.10
N SER A 270 -3.37 -22.62 -6.43
CA SER A 270 -2.32 -22.32 -5.43
C SER A 270 -2.50 -20.97 -4.74
N GLY A 271 -3.47 -20.16 -5.19
CA GLY A 271 -3.71 -18.80 -4.71
C GLY A 271 -2.95 -17.72 -5.47
N ASP A 272 -2.05 -18.08 -6.39
CA ASP A 272 -1.33 -17.14 -7.25
C ASP A 272 -2.27 -16.47 -8.25
N LEU A 273 -1.93 -15.26 -8.69
CA LEU A 273 -2.65 -14.59 -9.77
C LEU A 273 -1.96 -14.84 -11.10
N VAL A 274 -2.78 -15.15 -12.10
CA VAL A 274 -2.39 -15.25 -13.50
C VAL A 274 -3.04 -14.10 -14.24
N VAL A 275 -2.25 -13.26 -14.89
CA VAL A 275 -2.74 -12.13 -15.69
C VAL A 275 -2.15 -12.20 -17.10
N PHE A 276 -3.01 -12.10 -18.10
CA PHE A 276 -2.67 -12.08 -19.50
C PHE A 276 -2.60 -10.62 -19.94
N VAL A 277 -1.41 -10.19 -20.34
CA VAL A 277 -1.12 -8.80 -20.74
C VAL A 277 -0.46 -8.83 -22.10
N ASP A 278 -1.16 -8.28 -23.10
CA ASP A 278 -0.83 -8.43 -24.52
C ASP A 278 -0.59 -9.91 -24.91
N ASN A 279 0.64 -10.26 -25.29
CA ASN A 279 1.03 -11.63 -25.69
C ASN A 279 1.77 -12.40 -24.59
N LEU A 280 1.85 -11.83 -23.38
CA LEU A 280 2.56 -12.40 -22.25
C LEU A 280 1.57 -12.79 -21.15
N VAL A 281 1.90 -13.87 -20.47
CA VAL A 281 1.23 -14.37 -19.28
C VAL A 281 2.15 -14.12 -18.10
N TYR A 282 1.63 -13.52 -17.05
CA TYR A 282 2.33 -13.25 -15.80
C TYR A 282 1.73 -14.13 -14.71
N LEU A 283 2.56 -14.89 -14.01
CA LEU A 283 2.19 -15.60 -12.80
C LEU A 283 2.92 -14.96 -11.62
N PHE A 284 2.18 -14.48 -10.63
CA PHE A 284 2.75 -13.81 -9.47
C PHE A 284 1.99 -14.16 -8.21
N GLN A 285 2.72 -14.09 -7.10
CA GLN A 285 2.18 -14.38 -5.78
C GLN A 285 1.23 -13.28 -5.33
N TYR A 286 0.12 -13.68 -4.73
CA TYR A 286 -0.86 -12.81 -4.10
C TYR A 286 -0.86 -13.06 -2.58
N PRO A 287 -0.98 -12.01 -1.74
CA PRO A 287 -1.20 -10.59 -2.06
C PRO A 287 0.08 -9.77 -2.31
N GLU A 288 1.25 -10.38 -2.33
CA GLU A 288 2.53 -9.65 -2.36
C GLU A 288 2.84 -8.98 -3.70
N PHE A 289 2.21 -9.43 -4.79
CA PHE A 289 2.54 -9.03 -6.16
C PHE A 289 4.02 -9.24 -6.50
N SER A 290 4.56 -10.41 -6.16
CA SER A 290 5.91 -10.82 -6.53
C SER A 290 5.87 -11.81 -7.70
N LEU A 291 6.58 -11.47 -8.79
CA LEU A 291 6.63 -12.30 -9.99
C LEU A 291 7.30 -13.65 -9.67
N ARG A 292 6.67 -14.76 -10.11
CA ARG A 292 7.26 -16.09 -9.92
C ARG A 292 8.53 -16.25 -10.77
N PRO A 293 9.55 -16.97 -10.27
CA PRO A 293 10.75 -17.25 -11.07
C PRO A 293 10.41 -17.90 -12.42
N GLY A 294 11.05 -17.43 -13.49
CA GLY A 294 10.82 -17.94 -14.86
C GLY A 294 9.57 -17.40 -15.54
N TRP A 295 8.95 -16.35 -15.01
CA TRP A 295 7.87 -15.58 -15.64
C TRP A 295 8.33 -14.15 -15.96
N PRO A 296 7.68 -13.42 -16.90
CA PRO A 296 6.52 -13.82 -17.70
C PRO A 296 6.86 -14.87 -18.76
N LYS A 297 5.81 -15.48 -19.34
CA LYS A 297 5.92 -16.46 -20.43
C LYS A 297 4.98 -16.09 -21.57
N THR A 298 5.33 -16.48 -22.79
CA THR A 298 4.44 -16.47 -23.94
C THR A 298 3.44 -17.63 -23.87
N LEU A 299 2.35 -17.54 -24.63
CA LEU A 299 1.42 -18.66 -24.80
C LEU A 299 2.10 -19.91 -25.38
N GLN A 300 3.08 -19.74 -26.26
CA GLN A 300 3.83 -20.84 -26.87
C GLN A 300 4.67 -21.61 -25.83
N GLU A 301 5.33 -20.89 -24.92
CA GLU A 301 6.08 -21.51 -23.80
C GLU A 301 5.17 -22.24 -22.79
N LEU A 302 3.87 -21.93 -22.81
CA LEU A 302 2.85 -22.64 -22.04
C LEU A 302 2.20 -23.80 -22.82
N GLY A 303 2.65 -24.07 -24.05
CA GLY A 303 2.18 -25.18 -24.88
C GLY A 303 0.94 -24.87 -25.73
N PHE A 304 0.53 -23.60 -25.85
CA PHE A 304 -0.55 -23.23 -26.76
C PHE A 304 -0.04 -23.14 -28.22
N PRO A 305 -0.85 -23.54 -29.21
CA PRO A 305 -0.51 -23.39 -30.63
C PRO A 305 -0.27 -21.93 -31.03
N GLU A 306 0.60 -21.68 -32.01
CA GLU A 306 0.92 -20.33 -32.50
C GLU A 306 -0.31 -19.53 -32.96
N ASN A 307 -1.37 -20.21 -33.40
CA ASN A 307 -2.60 -19.60 -33.93
C ASN A 307 -3.67 -19.27 -32.88
N THR A 308 -3.39 -19.43 -31.59
CA THR A 308 -4.39 -19.26 -30.51
C THR A 308 -4.77 -17.79 -30.25
N VAL A 309 -4.02 -16.83 -30.81
CA VAL A 309 -4.11 -15.38 -30.47
C VAL A 309 -5.39 -14.69 -31.00
N ASN A 310 -6.20 -15.33 -31.86
CA ASN A 310 -7.30 -14.66 -32.58
C ASN A 310 -8.74 -15.11 -32.25
N ALA A 311 -8.98 -15.87 -31.17
CA ALA A 311 -10.32 -16.44 -30.92
C ALA A 311 -11.37 -15.47 -30.31
N HIS A 312 -11.05 -14.20 -30.08
CA HIS A 312 -12.01 -13.20 -29.57
C HIS A 312 -12.21 -12.03 -30.53
N ARG A 313 -12.71 -12.31 -31.74
CA ARG A 313 -13.63 -11.39 -32.42
C ARG A 313 -15.03 -11.96 -32.29
N GLY A 314 -15.66 -11.69 -31.14
CA GLY A 314 -17.07 -12.01 -30.93
C GLY A 314 -17.93 -11.21 -31.90
N HIS A 315 -18.76 -11.95 -32.65
CA HIS A 315 -19.80 -11.49 -33.56
C HIS A 315 -20.71 -10.41 -32.97
#